data_AF-A0A964KZ46-F1
#
_entry.id   AF-A0A964KZ46-F1
#
_cell.length_a   1.000
_cell.length_b   1.000
_cell.length_c   1.000
_cell.angle_alpha   90.00
_cell.angle_beta   90.00
_cell.angle_gamma   90.00
#
_symmetry.space_group_name_H-M   'P 1'
#
loop_
_entity.id
_entity.type
_entity.pdbx_description
1 polymer ?
#
loop_
_entity_poly.entity_id
_entity_poly.type
_entity_poly.pdbx_seq_one_letter_code
_entity_poly.pdbx_strand_id
1 'polypeptide(L)'
;MDNQTQEVVLTPQEKKEQFIVNLMNKIKSRLGGNYLTTKFETAKCAPSYGWSIEEYMYMPIVAERLRQEGYSVSSNVNWEVTDWVIAV
;
A
#
# COMPACT_ATOMS: atom_id res chain seq x y z
N MET A 1 -18.14 4.71 -37.26
CA MET A 1 -17.42 3.77 -36.38
C MET A 1 -17.42 4.41 -35.01
N ASP A 2 -18.50 4.16 -34.28
CA ASP A 2 -18.74 4.70 -32.95
C ASP A 2 -17.82 3.98 -31.97
N ASN A 3 -16.74 4.64 -31.55
CA ASN A 3 -15.93 4.18 -30.42
C ASN A 3 -16.78 4.35 -29.16
N GLN A 4 -17.55 3.33 -28.83
CA GLN A 4 -18.12 3.17 -27.50
C GLN A 4 -16.95 3.02 -26.52
N THR A 5 -16.62 4.10 -25.82
CA THR A 5 -15.85 4.02 -24.59
C THR A 5 -16.68 3.19 -23.61
N GLN A 6 -16.43 1.87 -23.55
CA GLN A 6 -16.98 1.04 -22.51
C GLN A 6 -16.39 1.53 -21.18
N GLU A 7 -17.20 2.26 -20.41
CA GLU A 7 -16.92 2.44 -18.99
C GLU A 7 -16.89 1.04 -18.36
N VAL A 8 -15.69 0.52 -18.14
CA VAL A 8 -15.50 -0.69 -17.35
C VAL A 8 -15.91 -0.33 -15.93
N VAL A 9 -17.18 -0.58 -15.60
CA VAL A 9 -17.68 -0.42 -14.23
C VAL A 9 -17.07 -1.56 -13.41
N LEU A 10 -15.88 -1.29 -12.88
CA LEU A 10 -15.19 -2.22 -12.01
C LEU A 10 -16.08 -2.54 -10.82
N THR A 11 -16.22 -3.83 -10.53
CA THR A 11 -16.88 -4.30 -9.32
C THR A 11 -16.14 -3.74 -8.09
N PRO A 12 -16.82 -3.63 -6.93
CA PRO A 12 -16.16 -3.20 -5.69
C PRO A 12 -14.92 -4.03 -5.34
N GLN A 13 -14.94 -5.32 -5.69
CA GLN A 13 -13.82 -6.23 -5.48
C GLN A 13 -12.63 -5.92 -6.39
N GLU A 14 -12.87 -5.64 -7.67
CA GLU A 14 -11.81 -5.24 -8.61
C GLU A 14 -11.20 -3.89 -8.25
N LYS A 15 -12.01 -2.93 -7.77
CA LYS A 15 -11.52 -1.63 -7.28
C LYS A 15 -10.60 -1.79 -6.06
N LYS A 16 -11.00 -2.65 -5.11
CA LYS A 16 -10.17 -2.99 -3.95
C LYS A 16 -8.85 -3.62 -4.39
N GLU A 17 -8.88 -4.54 -5.34
CA GLU A 17 -7.68 -5.21 -5.82
C GLU A 17 -6.74 -4.23 -6.53
N GLN A 18 -7.28 -3.35 -7.39
CA GLN A 18 -6.50 -2.28 -8.01
C GLN A 18 -5.89 -1.34 -6.97
N PHE A 19 -6.62 -1.00 -5.91
CA PHE A 19 -6.09 -0.18 -4.82
C PHE A 19 -4.89 -0.85 -4.14
N ILE A 20 -5.00 -2.13 -3.80
CA ILE A 20 -3.92 -2.90 -3.15
C ILE A 20 -2.68 -2.95 -4.06
N VAL A 21 -2.87 -3.22 -5.36
CA VAL A 21 -1.78 -3.26 -6.34
C VAL A 21 -1.12 -1.88 -6.48
N ASN A 22 -1.91 -0.81 -6.54
CA ASN A 22 -1.39 0.55 -6.62
C ASN A 22 -0.59 0.94 -5.37
N LEU A 23 -1.06 0.56 -4.18
CA LEU A 23 -0.35 0.77 -2.92
C LEU A 23 0.97 -0.01 -2.88
N MET A 24 0.97 -1.27 -3.30
CA MET A 24 2.21 -2.07 -3.45
C MET A 24 3.20 -1.39 -4.39
N ASN A 25 2.76 -0.93 -5.55
CA ASN A 25 3.62 -0.25 -6.53
C ASN A 25 4.17 1.07 -5.98
N LYS A 26 3.36 1.85 -5.25
CA LYS A 26 3.80 3.08 -4.59
C LYS A 26 4.88 2.81 -3.53
N ILE A 27 4.79 1.71 -2.80
CA ILE A 27 5.82 1.29 -1.83
C ILE A 27 7.09 0.83 -2.56
N LYS A 28 6.97 -0.03 -3.57
CA LYS A 28 8.11 -0.50 -4.37
C LYS A 28 8.85 0.63 -5.09
N SER A 29 8.11 1.61 -5.61
CA SER A 29 8.65 2.84 -6.20
C SER A 29 9.56 3.60 -5.22
N ARG A 30 9.24 3.61 -3.92
CA ARG A 30 10.08 4.22 -2.88
C ARG A 30 11.33 3.40 -2.55
N LEU A 31 11.31 2.08 -2.81
CA LEU A 31 12.42 1.13 -2.59
C LEU A 31 13.40 1.06 -3.78
N GLY A 32 13.07 1.65 -4.93
CA GLY A 32 13.88 1.59 -6.15
C GLY A 32 14.94 2.69 -6.31
N GLY A 33 15.13 3.56 -5.31
CA GLY A 33 16.11 4.65 -5.32
C GLY A 33 17.37 4.35 -4.51
N ASN A 34 17.88 5.35 -3.78
CA ASN A 34 19.01 5.21 -2.85
C ASN A 34 18.65 4.47 -1.54
N TYR A 35 17.42 3.98 -1.41
CA TYR A 35 16.88 3.46 -0.16
C TYR A 35 16.65 1.95 -0.26
N LEU A 36 17.42 1.18 0.51
CA LEU A 36 17.21 -0.27 0.66
C LEU A 36 16.04 -0.59 1.61
N THR A 37 15.50 0.42 2.30
CA THR A 37 14.40 0.29 3.24
C THR A 37 13.44 1.47 3.09
N THR A 38 12.14 1.22 3.29
CA THR A 38 11.11 2.26 3.36
C THR A 38 10.28 2.05 4.62
N LYS A 39 9.85 3.17 5.22
CA LYS A 39 8.99 3.17 6.41
C LYS A 39 7.60 3.64 6.02
N PHE A 40 6.61 2.93 6.51
CA PHE A 40 5.20 3.24 6.38
C PHE A 40 4.63 3.38 7.79
N GLU A 41 4.58 4.61 8.27
CA GLU A 41 4.12 4.97 9.61
C GLU A 41 2.62 5.26 9.54
N THR A 42 1.83 4.49 10.28
CA THR A 42 0.38 4.54 10.20
C THR A 42 -0.24 4.85 11.54
N ALA A 43 -0.56 6.13 11.78
CA ALA A 43 -1.33 6.56 12.95
C ALA A 43 -2.84 6.40 12.70
N LYS A 44 -3.62 6.04 13.73
CA LYS A 44 -5.10 6.08 13.71
C LYS A 44 -5.66 7.49 13.41
N CYS A 45 -4.82 8.52 13.55
CA CYS A 45 -5.09 9.93 13.21
C CYS A 45 -4.44 10.38 11.88
N ALA A 46 -4.44 9.51 10.84
CA ALA A 46 -3.69 9.64 9.57
C ALA A 46 -4.14 10.74 8.57
N PRO A 47 -3.80 12.02 8.80
CA PRO A 47 -3.31 12.83 7.67
C PRO A 47 -1.83 13.26 7.79
N SER A 48 -1.21 13.14 8.97
CA SER A 48 0.07 13.81 9.28
C SER A 48 1.29 13.27 8.53
N TYR A 49 1.24 12.02 8.03
CA TYR A 49 2.39 11.32 7.45
C TYR A 49 2.26 11.06 5.94
N GLY A 50 1.26 11.66 5.28
CA GLY A 50 1.09 11.58 3.81
C GLY A 50 0.50 10.28 3.27
N TRP A 51 -0.08 9.45 4.15
CA TRP A 51 -0.82 8.23 3.80
C TRP A 51 -2.29 8.37 4.17
N SER A 52 -3.20 7.84 3.35
CA SER A 52 -4.64 7.89 3.59
C SER A 52 -5.09 6.81 4.58
N ILE A 53 -6.26 7.02 5.20
CA ILE A 53 -6.91 6.01 6.06
C ILE A 53 -7.19 4.71 5.27
N GLU A 54 -7.48 4.80 3.97
CA GLU A 54 -7.69 3.63 3.14
C GLU A 54 -6.37 2.84 2.94
N GLU A 55 -5.25 3.54 2.73
CA GLU A 55 -3.92 2.92 2.67
C GLU A 55 -3.57 2.21 3.99
N TYR A 56 -3.93 2.82 5.13
CA TYR A 56 -3.83 2.19 6.46
C TYR A 56 -4.60 0.86 6.52
N MET A 57 -5.87 0.86 6.10
CA MET A 57 -6.74 -0.32 6.22
C MET A 57 -6.23 -1.50 5.40
N TYR A 58 -5.60 -1.24 4.25
CA TYR A 58 -5.09 -2.28 3.35
C TYR A 58 -3.63 -2.63 3.57
N MET A 59 -2.89 -1.88 4.40
CA MET A 59 -1.47 -2.13 4.66
C MET A 59 -1.16 -3.55 5.15
N PRO A 60 -1.97 -4.18 6.04
CA PRO A 60 -1.71 -5.57 6.45
C PRO A 60 -1.73 -6.56 5.28
N ILE A 61 -2.64 -6.37 4.32
CA ILE A 61 -2.75 -7.23 3.13
C ILE A 61 -1.55 -6.97 2.20
N VAL A 62 -1.18 -5.71 2.02
CA VAL A 62 -0.03 -5.31 1.21
C VAL A 62 1.28 -5.85 1.79
N ALA A 63 1.47 -5.75 3.11
CA ALA A 63 2.62 -6.27 3.81
C ALA A 63 2.78 -7.78 3.59
N GLU A 64 1.68 -8.54 3.69
CA GLU A 64 1.70 -9.98 3.47
C GLU A 64 2.09 -10.34 2.03
N ARG A 65 1.54 -9.63 1.05
CA ARG A 65 1.91 -9.85 -0.37
C ARG A 65 3.37 -9.49 -0.65
N LEU A 66 3.88 -8.41 -0.06
CA LEU A 66 5.29 -8.06 -0.17
C LEU A 66 6.20 -9.14 0.44
N ARG A 67 5.81 -9.73 1.59
CA ARG A 67 6.55 -10.89 2.13
C ARG A 67 6.57 -12.08 1.17
N GLN A 68 5.45 -12.37 0.52
CA GLN A 68 5.35 -13.44 -0.47
C GLN A 68 6.22 -13.19 -1.70
N GLU A 69 6.45 -11.92 -2.06
CA GLU A 69 7.39 -11.51 -3.11
C GLU A 69 8.86 -11.49 -2.66
N GLY A 70 9.15 -11.77 -1.39
CA GLY A 70 10.51 -11.86 -0.85
C GLY A 70 11.01 -10.61 -0.11
N TYR A 71 10.18 -9.58 0.05
CA TYR A 71 10.54 -8.39 0.84
C TYR A 71 10.54 -8.73 2.33
N SER A 72 11.52 -8.18 3.06
CA SER A 72 11.51 -8.23 4.52
C SER A 72 10.58 -7.15 5.07
N VAL A 73 9.48 -7.56 5.71
CA VAL A 73 8.47 -6.64 6.27
C VAL A 73 8.31 -6.85 7.76
N SER A 74 8.68 -5.85 8.57
CA SER A 74 8.45 -5.82 10.00
C SER A 74 7.42 -4.75 10.36
N SER A 75 6.69 -4.98 11.46
CA SER A 75 5.69 -4.04 11.99
C SER A 75 5.92 -3.81 13.47
N ASN A 76 5.84 -2.56 13.92
CA ASN A 76 5.84 -2.20 15.34
C ASN A 76 4.56 -1.42 15.67
N VAL A 77 3.89 -1.76 16.77
CA VAL A 77 2.64 -1.09 17.17
C VAL A 77 2.90 -0.31 18.46
N ASN A 78 2.64 0.99 18.43
CA ASN A 78 2.85 1.88 19.56
C ASN A 78 1.71 2.89 19.69
N TRP A 79 1.00 2.92 20.81
CA TRP A 79 -0.02 3.93 21.16
C TRP A 79 -0.86 4.44 19.96
N GLU A 80 -1.45 3.52 19.19
CA GLU A 80 -2.29 3.80 18.00
C GLU A 80 -1.56 4.10 16.67
N VAL A 81 -0.24 3.96 16.65
CA VAL A 81 0.59 4.00 15.43
C VAL A 81 1.12 2.60 15.14
N THR A 82 0.91 2.11 13.91
CA THR A 82 1.62 0.92 13.40
C THR A 82 2.69 1.40 12.43
N ASP A 83 3.96 1.14 12.73
CA ASP A 83 5.07 1.41 11.84
C ASP A 83 5.43 0.14 11.10
N TRP A 84 5.37 0.18 9.78
CA TRP A 84 5.80 -0.90 8.90
C TRP A 84 7.15 -0.53 8.31
N VAL A 85 8.15 -1.38 8.48
CA VAL A 85 9.44 -1.25 7.82
C VAL A 85 9.52 -2.33 6.75
N ILE A 86 9.73 -1.91 5.52
CA ILE A 86 9.77 -2.77 4.34
C ILE A 86 11.15 -2.62 3.71
N ALA A 87 11.82 -3.74 3.44
CA ALA A 87 13.16 -3.78 2.88
C ALA A 87 13.24 -4.80 1.73
N VAL A 88 14.13 -4.53 0.78
CA VAL A 88 14.51 -5.47 -0.29
C VAL A 88 15.50 -6.51 0.19
#